data_AF-A0A8H7FH50-F1
#
_entry.id   AF-A0A8H7FH50-F1
#
_cell.length_a   1.000
_cell.length_b   1.000
_cell.length_c   1.000
_cell.angle_alpha   90.00
_cell.angle_beta   90.00
_cell.angle_gamma   90.00
#
_symmetry.space_group_name_H-M   'P 1'
#
loop_
_entity.id
_entity.type
_entity.pdbx_description
1 polymer ?
#
loop_
_entity_poly.entity_id
_entity_poly.type
_entity_poly.pdbx_seq_one_letter_code
_entity_poly.pdbx_strand_id
1 'polypeptide(L)'
;MERQFKIVKPDATPEEVRAVVNDEQGGQIFSQALLNSNRYGESKAAYREVQERHEDIKRIEQTLSELAQLFNDMSVLVEQQDETINVIETTAGQVEADTSAGLGYTEKAVVSARAARKKRWICFGIFLVVIVIVAVVVAVEVVQHQNNKSG
;
A
#
# COMPACT_ATOMS: atom_id res chain seq x y z
N MET A 1 2.42 63.85 1.76
CA MET A 1 3.76 64.31 1.31
C MET A 1 4.58 64.91 2.45
N GLU A 2 4.01 65.78 3.29
CA GLU A 2 4.69 66.38 4.46
C GLU A 2 5.38 65.38 5.42
N ARG A 3 4.73 64.26 5.78
CA ARG A 3 5.35 63.22 6.63
C ARG A 3 6.55 62.54 5.96
N GLN A 4 6.53 62.38 4.64
CA GLN A 4 7.63 61.75 3.90
C GLN A 4 8.80 62.71 3.67
N PHE A 5 8.53 64.02 3.58
CA PHE A 5 9.55 65.06 3.47
C PHE A 5 10.36 65.23 4.77
N LYS A 6 9.70 65.22 5.94
CA LYS A 6 10.38 65.29 7.25
C LYS A 6 11.25 64.07 7.58
N ILE A 7 11.06 62.93 6.91
CA ILE A 7 11.93 61.75 7.02
C ILE A 7 13.25 61.97 6.25
N VAL A 8 13.29 62.90 5.29
CA VAL A 8 14.49 63.22 4.49
C VAL A 8 15.25 64.42 5.08
N LYS A 9 14.54 65.43 5.58
CA LYS A 9 15.10 66.63 6.24
C LYS A 9 14.32 66.93 7.53
N PRO A 10 14.78 66.44 8.70
CA PRO A 10 14.04 66.55 9.96
C PRO A 10 13.96 68.00 10.48
N ASP A 11 14.90 68.86 10.10
CA ASP A 11 14.99 70.25 10.54
C ASP A 11 14.22 71.23 9.62
N ALA A 12 13.37 70.71 8.74
CA ALA A 12 12.61 71.52 7.79
C ALA A 12 11.56 72.37 8.51
N THR A 13 11.61 73.69 8.29
CA THR A 13 10.65 74.63 8.87
C THR A 13 9.26 74.42 8.25
N PRO A 14 8.18 74.74 9.00
CA PRO A 14 6.81 74.54 8.49
C PRO A 14 6.53 75.28 7.17
N GLU A 15 7.27 76.34 6.87
CA GLU A 15 7.14 77.11 5.65
C GLU A 15 7.83 76.43 4.46
N GLU A 16 9.02 75.85 4.65
CA GLU A 16 9.71 75.05 3.61
C GLU A 16 8.87 73.83 3.20
N VAL A 17 8.23 73.17 4.17
CA VAL A 17 7.35 72.02 3.92
C VAL A 17 6.14 72.40 3.07
N ARG A 18 5.55 73.57 3.32
CA ARG A 18 4.41 74.07 2.55
C ARG A 18 4.80 74.49 1.13
N ALA A 19 5.98 75.08 0.97
CA ALA A 19 6.51 75.45 -0.34
C ALA A 19 6.68 74.21 -1.24
N VAL A 20 7.20 73.10 -0.71
CA VAL A 20 7.38 71.86 -1.48
C VAL A 20 6.06 71.13 -1.77
N VAL A 21 5.06 71.28 -0.91
CA VAL A 21 3.73 70.67 -1.10
C VAL A 21 2.87 71.47 -2.09
N ASN A 22 3.07 72.79 -2.18
CA ASN A 22 2.25 73.69 -2.99
C ASN A 22 2.87 74.11 -4.33
N ASP A 23 4.19 73.93 -4.51
CA ASP A 23 4.87 74.30 -5.76
C ASP A 23 4.92 73.10 -6.72
N GLU A 24 4.27 73.23 -7.88
CA GLU A 24 4.29 72.22 -8.96
C GLU A 24 5.70 72.03 -9.55
N GLN A 25 6.66 72.93 -9.26
CA GLN A 25 8.08 72.80 -9.62
C GLN A 25 8.95 72.17 -8.52
N GLY A 26 8.38 71.81 -7.37
CA GLY A 26 9.09 71.20 -6.22
C GLY A 26 9.78 69.86 -6.53
N GLY A 27 9.46 69.24 -7.68
CA GLY A 27 10.11 68.02 -8.16
C GLY A 27 11.60 68.16 -8.49
N GLN A 28 12.06 69.33 -8.95
CA GLN A 28 13.47 69.53 -9.30
C GLN A 28 14.39 69.63 -8.08
N ILE A 29 13.96 70.37 -7.04
CA ILE A 29 14.72 70.50 -5.78
C ILE A 29 14.67 69.17 -5.00
N PHE A 30 13.56 68.44 -5.08
CA PHE A 30 13.42 67.09 -4.53
C PHE A 30 14.33 66.07 -5.25
N SER A 31 14.43 66.15 -6.58
CA SER A 31 15.35 65.33 -7.38
C SER A 31 16.81 65.60 -7.03
N GLN A 32 17.21 66.88 -6.91
CA GLN A 32 18.58 67.24 -6.57
C GLN A 32 18.97 66.86 -5.13
N ALA A 33 18.02 66.91 -4.19
CA ALA A 33 18.22 66.46 -2.81
C ALA A 33 18.27 64.93 -2.69
N LEU A 34 17.49 64.20 -3.50
CA LEU A 34 17.52 62.73 -3.55
C LEU A 34 18.81 62.21 -4.15
N LEU A 35 19.32 62.83 -5.22
CA LEU A 35 20.59 62.46 -5.86
C LEU A 35 21.80 62.65 -4.93
N ASN A 36 21.71 63.58 -3.97
CA ASN A 36 22.73 63.80 -2.94
C ASN A 36 22.57 62.89 -1.71
N SER A 37 21.47 62.15 -1.58
CA SER A 37 21.23 61.27 -0.43
C SER A 37 21.49 59.80 -0.81
N ASN A 38 22.38 59.14 -0.08
CA ASN A 38 22.86 57.77 -0.27
C ASN A 38 21.76 56.66 -0.12
N ARG A 39 20.46 57.03 -0.14
CA ARG A 39 19.29 56.22 0.25
C ARG A 39 18.63 55.43 -0.89
N TYR A 40 19.04 55.67 -2.14
CA TYR A 40 18.53 54.94 -3.31
C TYR A 40 19.03 53.49 -3.35
N GLY A 41 20.24 53.23 -2.82
CA GLY A 41 20.81 51.88 -2.71
C GLY A 41 20.04 50.98 -1.72
N GLU A 42 19.71 51.50 -0.54
CA GLU A 42 19.00 50.76 0.51
C GLU A 42 17.56 50.40 0.10
N SER A 43 16.85 51.32 -0.57
CA SER A 43 15.47 51.06 -1.04
C SER A 43 15.42 49.99 -2.13
N LYS A 44 16.43 49.95 -3.02
CA LYS A 44 16.55 48.94 -4.07
C LYS A 44 16.94 47.57 -3.50
N ALA A 45 17.77 47.54 -2.44
CA ALA A 45 18.13 46.32 -1.73
C ALA A 45 16.93 45.71 -1.00
N ALA A 46 16.16 46.51 -0.26
CA ALA A 46 14.93 46.06 0.40
C ALA A 46 13.88 45.54 -0.61
N TYR A 47 13.70 46.22 -1.75
CA TYR A 47 12.81 45.73 -2.80
C TYR A 47 13.25 44.37 -3.37
N ARG A 48 14.56 44.19 -3.58
CA ARG A 48 15.11 42.93 -4.07
C ARG A 48 14.91 41.79 -3.08
N GLU A 49 15.10 42.04 -1.77
CA GLU A 49 14.85 41.03 -0.73
C GLU A 49 13.36 40.64 -0.68
N VAL A 50 12.44 41.61 -0.77
CA VAL A 50 10.99 41.32 -0.82
C VAL A 50 10.63 40.50 -2.05
N GLN A 51 11.20 40.83 -3.21
CA GLN A 51 10.97 40.07 -4.45
C GLN A 51 11.50 38.62 -4.34
N GLU A 52 12.67 38.43 -3.74
CA GLU A 52 13.29 37.12 -3.54
C GLU A 52 12.46 36.25 -2.59
N ARG A 53 11.98 36.82 -1.48
CA ARG A 53 11.03 36.12 -0.60
C ARG A 53 9.70 35.79 -1.27
N HIS A 54 9.22 36.65 -2.16
CA HIS A 54 7.98 36.39 -2.89
C HIS A 54 8.13 35.20 -3.85
N GLU A 55 9.26 35.10 -4.55
CA GLU A 55 9.60 33.93 -5.37
C GLU A 55 9.70 32.64 -4.52
N ASP A 56 10.29 32.71 -3.33
CA ASP A 56 10.35 31.56 -2.43
C ASP A 56 8.96 31.14 -1.91
N ILE A 57 8.10 32.09 -1.56
CA ILE A 57 6.70 31.83 -1.16
C ILE A 57 5.94 31.17 -2.31
N LYS A 58 6.14 31.64 -3.54
CA LYS A 58 5.49 31.08 -4.73
C LYS A 58 5.93 29.64 -5.01
N ARG A 59 7.20 29.30 -4.74
CA ARG A 59 7.68 27.91 -4.80
C ARG A 59 7.01 27.05 -3.72
N ILE A 60 6.88 27.55 -2.50
CA ILE A 60 6.20 26.84 -1.40
C ILE A 60 4.73 26.59 -1.76
N GLU A 61 4.05 27.58 -2.34
CA GLU A 61 2.66 27.43 -2.82
C GLU A 61 2.54 26.29 -3.85
N GLN A 62 3.46 26.24 -4.83
CA GLN A 62 3.50 25.16 -5.82
C GLN A 62 3.68 23.78 -5.16
N THR A 63 4.63 23.65 -4.24
CA THR A 63 4.88 22.38 -3.53
C THR A 63 3.68 21.98 -2.65
N LEU A 64 3.01 22.94 -2.01
CA LEU A 64 1.79 22.66 -1.23
C LEU A 64 0.62 22.23 -2.12
N SER A 65 0.50 22.80 -3.33
CA SER A 65 -0.50 22.38 -4.30
C SER A 65 -0.25 20.95 -4.78
N GLU A 66 1.01 20.59 -5.08
CA GLU A 66 1.37 19.22 -5.45
C GLU A 66 1.11 18.24 -4.29
N LEU A 67 1.41 18.62 -3.05
CA LEU A 67 1.12 17.80 -1.88
C LEU A 67 -0.39 17.59 -1.68
N ALA A 68 -1.19 18.64 -1.89
CA ALA A 68 -2.66 18.53 -1.83
C ALA A 68 -3.21 17.59 -2.90
N GLN A 69 -2.63 17.60 -4.11
CA GLN A 69 -2.96 16.63 -5.16
C GLN A 69 -2.58 15.21 -4.73
N LEU A 70 -1.39 14.99 -4.17
CA LEU A 70 -0.96 13.69 -3.67
C LEU A 70 -1.88 13.15 -2.56
N PHE A 71 -2.38 14.02 -1.66
CA PHE A 71 -3.37 13.63 -0.66
C PHE A 71 -4.71 13.21 -1.30
N ASN A 72 -5.13 13.88 -2.38
CA ASN A 72 -6.33 13.52 -3.12
C ASN A 72 -6.16 12.16 -3.82
N ASP A 73 -5.04 11.97 -4.51
CA ASP A 73 -4.69 10.71 -5.17
C ASP A 73 -4.58 9.55 -4.18
N MET A 74 -4.05 9.81 -2.97
CA MET A 74 -4.01 8.82 -1.90
C MET A 74 -5.41 8.42 -1.45
N SER A 75 -6.35 9.37 -1.33
CA SER A 75 -7.75 9.07 -0.99
C SER A 75 -8.40 8.17 -2.04
N VAL A 76 -8.14 8.43 -3.33
CA VAL A 76 -8.66 7.61 -4.43
C VAL A 76 -8.06 6.19 -4.41
N LEU A 77 -6.77 6.05 -4.13
CA LEU A 77 -6.11 4.74 -4.04
C LEU A 77 -6.56 3.92 -2.82
N VAL A 78 -6.92 4.56 -1.71
CA VAL A 78 -7.49 3.90 -0.52
C VAL A 78 -8.91 3.43 -0.80
N GLU A 79 -9.73 4.25 -1.47
CA GLU A 79 -11.09 3.87 -1.87
C GLU A 79 -11.08 2.71 -2.87
N GLN A 80 -10.13 2.68 -3.81
CA GLN A 80 -9.95 1.56 -4.75
C GLN A 80 -9.48 0.25 -4.07
N GLN A 81 -8.87 0.32 -2.89
CA GLN A 81 -8.41 -0.88 -2.17
C GLN A 81 -9.53 -1.59 -1.38
N ASP A 82 -10.74 -1.01 -1.29
CA ASP A 82 -11.86 -1.59 -0.52
C ASP A 82 -12.38 -2.91 -1.12
N GLU A 83 -12.35 -3.06 -2.46
CA GLU A 83 -12.75 -4.31 -3.13
C GLU A 83 -11.75 -5.46 -2.94
N THR A 84 -10.46 -5.16 -2.72
CA THR A 84 -9.42 -6.20 -2.64
C THR A 84 -9.44 -6.94 -1.30
N ILE A 85 -9.89 -6.31 -0.22
CA ILE A 85 -9.98 -6.94 1.10
C ILE A 85 -11.02 -8.07 1.11
N ASN A 86 -12.16 -7.88 0.44
CA ASN A 86 -13.20 -8.91 0.30
C ASN A 86 -12.69 -10.17 -0.41
N VAL A 87 -11.78 -10.01 -1.38
CA VAL A 87 -11.18 -11.14 -2.10
C VAL A 87 -10.26 -11.94 -1.18
N ILE A 88 -9.48 -11.26 -0.32
CA ILE A 88 -8.58 -11.93 0.64
C ILE A 88 -9.38 -12.72 1.67
N GLU A 89 -10.44 -12.14 2.24
CA GLU A 89 -11.31 -12.84 3.20
C GLU A 89 -11.99 -14.05 2.57
N THR A 90 -12.54 -13.89 1.36
CA THR A 90 -13.18 -14.98 0.62
C THR A 90 -12.19 -16.10 0.29
N THR A 91 -10.98 -15.75 -0.14
CA THR A 91 -9.92 -16.71 -0.48
C THR A 91 -9.42 -17.44 0.77
N ALA A 92 -9.22 -16.73 1.88
CA ALA A 92 -8.82 -17.33 3.15
C ALA A 92 -9.87 -18.32 3.67
N GLY A 93 -11.15 -17.94 3.62
CA GLY A 93 -12.26 -18.83 3.99
C GLY A 93 -12.36 -20.07 3.10
N GLN A 94 -12.13 -19.93 1.79
CA GLN A 94 -12.08 -21.08 0.87
C GLN A 94 -10.92 -22.02 1.17
N VAL A 95 -9.72 -21.49 1.42
CA VAL A 95 -8.55 -22.30 1.79
C VAL A 95 -8.79 -23.06 3.09
N GLU A 96 -9.41 -22.44 4.09
CA GLU A 96 -9.79 -23.11 5.34
C GLU A 96 -10.79 -24.25 5.09
N ALA A 97 -11.84 -24.00 4.30
CA ALA A 97 -12.85 -25.00 3.98
C ALA A 97 -12.26 -26.20 3.20
N ASP A 98 -11.44 -25.92 2.18
CA ASP A 98 -10.81 -26.95 1.34
C ASP A 98 -9.80 -27.79 2.12
N THR A 99 -8.99 -27.16 3.00
CA THR A 99 -8.04 -27.89 3.85
C THR A 99 -8.75 -28.75 4.88
N SER A 100 -9.83 -28.26 5.50
CA SER A 100 -10.68 -29.02 6.42
C SER A 100 -11.33 -30.23 5.73
N ALA A 101 -11.92 -30.02 4.54
CA ALA A 101 -12.47 -31.11 3.74
C ALA A 101 -11.40 -32.14 3.34
N GLY A 102 -10.22 -31.66 2.92
CA GLY A 102 -9.07 -32.50 2.58
C GLY A 102 -8.62 -33.39 3.75
N LEU A 103 -8.56 -32.84 4.96
CA LEU A 103 -8.25 -33.61 6.18
C LEU A 103 -9.29 -34.73 6.38
N GLY A 104 -10.58 -34.43 6.25
CA GLY A 104 -11.64 -35.43 6.36
C GLY A 104 -11.53 -36.56 5.33
N TYR A 105 -11.18 -36.24 4.08
CA TYR A 105 -10.96 -37.26 3.04
C TYR A 105 -9.74 -38.13 3.33
N THR A 106 -8.63 -37.54 3.79
CA THR A 106 -7.41 -38.29 4.11
C THR A 106 -7.61 -39.23 5.29
N GLU A 107 -8.34 -38.83 6.33
CA GLU A 107 -8.68 -39.69 7.45
C GLU A 107 -9.51 -40.91 7.01
N LYS A 108 -10.58 -40.67 6.24
CA LYS A 108 -11.41 -41.76 5.67
C LYS A 108 -10.60 -42.68 4.77
N ALA A 109 -9.69 -42.13 3.96
CA ALA A 109 -8.82 -42.90 3.09
C ALA A 109 -7.87 -43.80 3.89
N VAL A 110 -7.28 -43.30 4.98
CA VAL A 110 -6.40 -44.10 5.87
C VAL A 110 -7.19 -45.25 6.52
N VAL A 111 -8.38 -44.98 7.05
CA VAL A 111 -9.23 -46.00 7.66
C VAL A 111 -9.64 -47.07 6.64
N SER A 112 -10.09 -46.64 5.45
CA SER A 112 -10.47 -47.54 4.36
C SER A 112 -9.29 -48.39 3.89
N ALA A 113 -8.11 -47.79 3.69
CA ALA A 113 -6.90 -48.50 3.30
C ALA A 113 -6.48 -49.55 4.34
N ARG A 114 -6.55 -49.21 5.64
CA ARG A 114 -6.25 -50.15 6.72
C ARG A 114 -7.23 -51.33 6.75
N ALA A 115 -8.52 -51.05 6.58
CA ALA A 115 -9.56 -52.09 6.52
C ALA A 115 -9.37 -52.99 5.29
N ALA A 116 -9.06 -52.42 4.12
CA ALA A 116 -8.81 -53.17 2.89
C ALA A 116 -7.63 -54.13 3.03
N ARG A 117 -6.53 -53.68 3.66
CA ARG A 117 -5.39 -54.57 3.98
C ARG A 117 -5.84 -55.74 4.85
N LYS A 118 -6.57 -55.49 5.95
CA LYS A 118 -7.07 -56.57 6.82
C LYS A 118 -7.97 -57.56 6.07
N LYS A 119 -8.89 -57.05 5.24
CA LYS A 119 -9.79 -57.89 4.43
C LYS A 119 -9.02 -58.73 3.40
N ARG A 120 -7.93 -58.21 2.82
CA ARG A 120 -7.08 -58.98 1.90
C ARG A 120 -6.47 -60.22 2.56
N TRP A 121 -5.99 -60.09 3.80
CA TRP A 121 -5.46 -61.24 4.56
C TRP A 121 -6.54 -62.26 4.90
N ILE A 122 -7.75 -61.80 5.25
CA ILE A 122 -8.90 -62.69 5.51
C ILE A 122 -9.28 -63.46 4.24
N CYS A 123 -9.43 -62.78 3.11
CA CYS A 123 -9.72 -63.44 1.83
C CYS A 123 -8.63 -64.46 1.44
N PHE A 124 -7.36 -64.11 1.64
CA PHE A 124 -6.25 -65.02 1.38
C PHE A 124 -6.31 -66.27 2.27
N GLY A 125 -6.63 -66.11 3.56
CA GLY A 125 -6.81 -67.22 4.48
C GLY A 125 -7.95 -68.15 4.07
N ILE A 126 -9.11 -67.59 3.69
CA ILE A 126 -10.25 -68.39 3.19
C ILE A 126 -9.86 -69.17 1.93
N PHE A 127 -9.15 -68.53 1.01
CA PHE A 127 -8.68 -69.19 -0.22
C PHE A 127 -7.76 -70.39 0.08
N LEU A 128 -6.82 -70.26 1.01
CA LEU A 128 -5.97 -71.37 1.43
C LEU A 128 -6.75 -72.52 2.08
N VAL A 129 -7.73 -72.21 2.93
CA VAL A 129 -8.58 -73.23 3.56
C VAL A 129 -9.33 -74.04 2.51
N VAL A 130 -9.88 -73.39 1.48
CA VAL A 130 -10.56 -74.08 0.38
C VAL A 130 -9.62 -75.03 -0.36
N ILE A 131 -8.38 -74.60 -0.64
CA ILE A 131 -7.37 -75.47 -1.29
C ILE A 131 -7.08 -76.71 -0.44
N VAL A 132 -6.94 -76.55 0.88
CA VAL A 132 -6.68 -77.67 1.79
C VAL A 132 -7.84 -78.67 1.79
N ILE A 133 -9.09 -78.19 1.82
CA ILE A 133 -10.27 -79.07 1.78
C ILE A 133 -10.29 -79.89 0.48
N VAL A 134 -10.07 -79.24 -0.67
CA VAL A 134 -10.02 -79.94 -1.97
C VAL A 134 -8.91 -80.98 -2.00
N ALA A 135 -7.72 -80.65 -1.49
CA ALA A 135 -6.60 -81.59 -1.44
C ALA A 135 -6.92 -82.82 -0.57
N VAL A 136 -7.58 -82.65 0.58
CA VAL A 136 -8.00 -83.75 1.46
C VAL A 136 -9.02 -84.64 0.77
N VAL A 137 -10.06 -84.07 0.13
CA VAL A 137 -11.07 -84.85 -0.59
C VAL A 137 -10.44 -85.69 -1.69
N VAL A 138 -9.59 -85.10 -2.51
CA VAL A 138 -8.88 -85.82 -3.59
C VAL A 138 -7.99 -86.92 -3.02
N ALA A 139 -7.27 -86.67 -1.92
CA ALA A 139 -6.43 -87.69 -1.29
C ALA A 139 -7.26 -88.88 -0.78
N VAL A 140 -8.40 -88.63 -0.15
CA VAL A 140 -9.31 -89.69 0.33
C VAL A 140 -9.85 -90.52 -0.83
N GLU A 141 -10.34 -89.88 -1.90
CA GLU A 141 -10.85 -90.56 -3.10
C GLU A 141 -9.77 -91.43 -3.76
N VAL A 142 -8.54 -90.92 -3.89
CA VAL A 142 -7.42 -91.68 -4.47
C VAL A 142 -7.06 -92.89 -3.61
N VAL A 143 -7.02 -92.74 -2.28
CA VAL A 143 -6.74 -93.85 -1.35
C VAL A 143 -7.87 -94.89 -1.40
N GLN A 144 -9.13 -94.47 -1.42
CA GLN A 144 -10.27 -95.39 -1.55
C GLN A 144 -10.24 -96.14 -2.89
N HIS A 145 -9.95 -95.45 -3.99
CA HIS A 145 -9.84 -96.07 -5.32
C HIS A 145 -8.65 -97.06 -5.42
N GLN A 146 -7.52 -96.78 -4.76
CA GLN A 146 -6.40 -97.72 -4.64
C GLN A 146 -6.81 -98.98 -3.86
N ASN A 147 -7.46 -98.82 -2.71
CA ASN A 147 -7.90 -99.95 -1.88
C ASN A 147 -8.93 -100.84 -2.59
N ASN A 148 -9.84 -100.25 -3.37
CA ASN A 148 -10.89 -101.00 -4.08
C ASN A 148 -10.39 -101.78 -5.31
N LYS A 149 -9.18 -101.47 -5.82
CA LYS A 149 -8.52 -102.24 -6.90
C LYS A 149 -7.70 -103.44 -6.39
N SER A 150 -7.41 -103.50 -5.08
CA SER A 150 -6.58 -104.53 -4.47
C SER A 150 -7.35 -105.63 -3.73
N GLY A 151 -8.69 -105.57 -3.70
CA GLY A 151 -9.58 -106.66 -3.25
C GLY A 151 -10.25 -107.33 -4.44
#